data_AF-A0AAV1Z850-F1
#
_entry.id   AF-A0AAV1Z850-F1
#
_cell.length_a   1.000
_cell.length_b   1.000
_cell.length_c   1.000
_cell.angle_alpha   90.00
_cell.angle_beta   90.00
_cell.angle_gamma   90.00
#
_symmetry.space_group_name_H-M   'P 1'
#
loop_
_entity.id
_entity.type
_entity.pdbx_description
1 polymer ?
#
loop_
_entity_poly.entity_id
_entity_poly.type
_entity_poly.pdbx_seq_one_letter_code
_entity_poly.pdbx_strand_id
1 'polypeptide(L)'
;MEAWEAFEKWENEAWFSLYKSCNGNEVVLNVIIPLIIMLSVYWSVGALFTLVDITGKPHFITKYKIPDPTVTKYPRITEPRFRVVATQVLFNQTVIAIPVIYFCYALRNYYGYDRGMKLPKPHIFVFNIIAQILAEEVFFYYSHR
;
A
#
# COMPACT_ATOMS: atom_id res chain seq x y z
N MET A 1 -27.25 4.50 13.24
CA MET A 1 -27.42 3.41 12.24
C MET A 1 -27.38 3.97 10.83
N GLU A 2 -28.01 5.11 10.57
CA GLU A 2 -28.03 5.79 9.26
C GLU A 2 -26.65 6.02 8.60
N ALA A 3 -25.62 6.43 9.35
CA ALA A 3 -24.28 6.67 8.78
C ALA A 3 -23.60 5.40 8.25
N TRP A 4 -23.76 4.26 8.93
CA TRP A 4 -23.19 2.99 8.49
C TRP A 4 -23.87 2.46 7.23
N GLU A 5 -25.19 2.63 7.15
CA GLU A 5 -25.97 2.24 5.97
C GLU A 5 -25.66 3.13 4.76
N ALA A 6 -25.50 4.43 4.97
CA ALA A 6 -25.07 5.36 3.92
C ALA A 6 -23.67 5.02 3.40
N PHE A 7 -22.74 4.70 4.29
CA PHE A 7 -21.39 4.28 3.93
C PHE A 7 -21.39 2.94 3.20
N GLU A 8 -22.13 1.93 3.69
CA GLU A 8 -22.29 0.62 3.05
C GLU A 8 -22.87 0.75 1.64
N LYS A 9 -23.86 1.63 1.44
CA LYS A 9 -24.42 1.88 0.13
C LYS A 9 -23.37 2.49 -0.82
N TRP A 10 -22.67 3.52 -0.37
CA TRP A 10 -21.67 4.21 -1.18
C TRP A 10 -20.50 3.29 -1.58
N GLU A 11 -19.97 2.50 -0.64
CA GLU A 11 -18.86 1.57 -0.95
C GLU A 11 -19.28 0.48 -1.94
N ASN A 12 -20.50 -0.06 -1.80
CA ASN A 12 -21.00 -1.10 -2.69
C ASN A 12 -21.29 -0.56 -4.10
N GLU A 13 -21.78 0.68 -4.22
CA GLU A 13 -21.94 1.34 -5.52
C GLU A 13 -20.59 1.55 -6.23
N ALA A 14 -19.57 2.02 -5.49
CA ALA A 14 -18.22 2.17 -6.01
C ALA A 14 -17.61 0.83 -6.43
N TRP A 15 -17.72 -0.19 -5.59
CA TRP A 15 -17.26 -1.55 -5.88
C TRP A 15 -17.94 -2.13 -7.11
N PHE A 16 -19.26 -1.98 -7.22
CA PHE A 16 -20.01 -2.51 -8.35
C PHE A 16 -19.62 -1.83 -9.68
N SER A 17 -19.38 -0.51 -9.65
CA SER A 17 -18.87 0.22 -10.81
C SER A 17 -17.49 -0.30 -11.24
N LEU A 18 -16.59 -0.52 -10.29
CA LEU A 18 -15.27 -1.08 -10.56
C LEU A 18 -15.36 -2.51 -11.13
N TYR A 19 -16.14 -3.37 -10.47
CA TYR A 19 -16.37 -4.76 -10.88
C TYR A 19 -16.86 -4.86 -12.33
N LYS A 20 -17.84 -4.02 -12.69
CA LYS A 20 -18.35 -3.93 -14.07
C LYS A 20 -17.28 -3.46 -15.05
N SER A 21 -16.52 -2.44 -14.68
CA SER A 21 -15.45 -1.89 -15.54
C SER A 21 -14.36 -2.93 -15.82
N CYS A 22 -14.13 -3.84 -14.88
CA CYS A 22 -13.19 -4.96 -15.01
C CYS A 22 -13.82 -6.24 -15.58
N ASN A 23 -15.10 -6.22 -15.97
CA ASN A 23 -15.86 -7.38 -16.43
C ASN A 23 -15.78 -8.60 -15.47
N GLY A 24 -15.70 -8.35 -14.16
CA GLY A 24 -15.54 -9.40 -13.15
C GLY A 24 -14.24 -10.21 -13.24
N ASN A 25 -13.20 -9.69 -13.90
CA ASN A 25 -11.93 -10.42 -14.00
C ASN A 25 -11.22 -10.46 -12.63
N GLU A 26 -11.22 -11.64 -12.02
CA GLU A 26 -10.66 -11.87 -10.68
C GLU A 26 -9.18 -11.55 -10.55
N VAL A 27 -8.38 -11.80 -11.59
CA VAL A 27 -6.95 -11.48 -11.58
C VAL A 27 -6.76 -9.97 -11.62
N VAL A 28 -7.54 -9.26 -12.43
CA VAL A 28 -7.49 -7.80 -12.50
C VAL A 28 -7.90 -7.20 -11.14
N LEU A 29 -9.00 -7.67 -10.56
CA LEU A 29 -9.55 -7.18 -9.29
C LEU A 29 -8.65 -7.48 -8.08
N ASN A 30 -8.06 -8.68 -8.01
CA ASN A 30 -7.35 -9.15 -6.82
C ASN A 30 -5.82 -9.07 -6.90
N VAL A 31 -5.26 -8.85 -8.10
CA VAL A 31 -3.80 -8.78 -8.31
C VAL A 31 -3.42 -7.45 -8.94
N ILE A 32 -3.96 -7.11 -10.11
CA ILE A 32 -3.49 -5.95 -10.89
C ILE A 32 -3.87 -4.62 -10.22
N ILE A 33 -5.13 -4.44 -9.83
CA ILE A 33 -5.58 -3.20 -9.19
C ILE A 33 -4.85 -2.97 -7.85
N PRO A 34 -4.75 -3.96 -6.93
CA PRO A 34 -3.97 -3.81 -5.71
C PRO A 34 -2.49 -3.48 -5.97
N LEU A 35 -1.88 -4.11 -6.99
CA LEU A 35 -0.49 -3.83 -7.37
C LEU A 35 -0.33 -2.37 -7.82
N ILE A 36 -1.24 -1.87 -8.67
CA ILE A 36 -1.22 -0.47 -9.13
C ILE A 36 -1.36 0.48 -7.94
N ILE A 37 -2.32 0.23 -7.05
CA ILE A 37 -2.53 1.07 -5.85
C ILE A 37 -1.27 1.08 -4.99
N MET A 38 -0.68 -0.08 -4.72
CA MET A 38 0.55 -0.22 -3.94
C MET A 38 1.70 0.58 -4.56
N LEU A 39 1.92 0.43 -5.87
CA LEU A 39 2.98 1.14 -6.59
C LEU A 39 2.73 2.65 -6.60
N SER A 40 1.52 3.08 -6.91
CA SER A 40 1.16 4.50 -6.96
C SER A 40 1.34 5.18 -5.61
N VAL A 41 0.87 4.57 -4.52
CA VAL A 41 1.03 5.13 -3.18
C VAL A 41 2.50 5.18 -2.78
N TYR A 42 3.24 4.08 -2.97
CA TYR A 42 4.65 4.03 -2.62
C TYR A 42 5.47 5.11 -3.35
N TRP A 43 5.33 5.19 -4.68
CA TRP A 43 6.14 6.10 -5.48
C TRP A 43 5.70 7.55 -5.34
N SER A 44 4.41 7.84 -5.17
CA SER A 44 3.94 9.21 -4.95
C SER A 44 4.42 9.76 -3.60
N VAL A 45 4.11 9.06 -2.50
CA VAL A 45 4.48 9.48 -1.15
C VAL A 45 6.00 9.44 -0.98
N GLY A 46 6.65 8.36 -1.41
CA GLY A 46 8.10 8.21 -1.36
C GLY A 46 8.84 9.26 -2.19
N ALA A 47 8.33 9.63 -3.37
CA ALA A 47 8.91 10.70 -4.16
C ALA A 47 8.82 12.05 -3.45
N LEU A 48 7.70 12.37 -2.78
CA LEU A 48 7.58 13.60 -2.00
C LEU A 48 8.66 13.68 -0.91
N PHE A 49 8.87 12.60 -0.14
CA PHE A 49 9.93 12.56 0.87
C PHE A 49 11.33 12.65 0.26
N THR A 50 11.55 11.95 -0.86
CA THR A 50 12.83 11.96 -1.58
C THR A 50 13.14 13.35 -2.15
N LEU A 51 12.14 14.07 -2.67
CA LEU A 51 12.28 15.44 -3.15
C LEU A 51 12.73 16.37 -2.01
N VAL A 52 12.19 16.21 -0.80
CA VAL A 52 12.66 16.95 0.37
C VAL A 52 14.11 16.58 0.69
N ASP A 53 14.49 15.30 0.60
CA ASP A 53 15.87 14.86 0.84
C ASP A 53 16.89 15.36 -0.19
N ILE A 54 16.48 15.56 -1.44
CA ILE A 54 17.36 16.09 -2.49
C ILE A 54 17.40 17.62 -2.42
N THR A 55 16.26 18.29 -2.24
CA THR A 55 16.17 19.75 -2.39
C THR A 55 16.28 20.53 -1.07
N GLY A 56 16.01 19.90 0.07
CA GLY A 56 15.85 20.60 1.35
C GLY A 56 14.64 21.52 1.41
N LYS A 57 13.67 21.39 0.48
CA LYS A 57 12.48 22.24 0.40
C LYS A 57 11.19 21.41 0.51
N PRO A 58 10.11 21.99 1.05
CA PRO A 58 10.04 23.31 1.68
C PRO A 58 10.63 23.32 3.11
N HIS A 59 11.25 24.43 3.50
CA HIS A 59 11.99 24.55 4.77
C HIS A 59 11.13 24.34 6.03
N PHE A 60 9.81 24.51 5.96
CA PHE A 60 8.95 24.28 7.12
C PHE A 60 8.77 22.79 7.45
N ILE A 61 9.04 21.88 6.50
CA ILE A 61 8.96 20.42 6.72
C ILE A 61 10.28 19.90 7.29
N THR A 62 11.41 20.49 6.89
CA THR A 62 12.75 20.00 7.24
C THR A 62 13.03 20.00 8.74
N LYS A 63 12.36 20.88 9.51
CA LYS A 63 12.43 20.91 10.99
C LYS A 63 11.76 19.73 11.69
N TYR A 64 10.85 19.02 11.01
CA TYR A 64 10.18 17.84 11.55
C TYR A 64 10.86 16.53 11.14
N LYS A 65 11.88 16.58 10.27
CA LYS A 65 12.63 15.39 9.90
C LYS A 65 13.50 14.95 11.07
N ILE A 66 13.57 13.63 11.25
CA ILE A 66 14.47 13.00 12.22
C ILE A 66 15.90 13.48 11.92
N PRO A 67 16.60 14.05 12.92
CA PRO A 67 17.99 14.45 12.75
C PRO A 67 18.86 13.23 12.45
N ASP A 68 19.62 13.30 11.36
CA ASP A 68 20.64 12.30 11.05
C ASP A 68 21.99 12.84 11.54
N PRO A 69 22.65 12.20 12.52
CA PRO A 69 23.92 12.67 13.03
C PRO A 69 25.05 12.62 11.99
N THR A 70 24.86 11.85 10.91
CA THR A 70 25.84 11.70 9.82
C THR A 70 25.61 12.68 8.67
N VAL A 71 24.43 13.29 8.56
CA VAL A 71 24.06 14.16 7.44
C VAL A 71 23.47 15.48 7.92
N THR A 72 24.29 16.52 7.94
CA THR A 72 23.94 17.84 8.50
C THR A 72 23.40 18.83 7.48
N LYS A 73 23.52 18.57 6.18
CA LYS A 73 23.07 19.47 5.09
C LYS A 73 22.37 18.73 3.97
N TYR A 74 21.47 19.43 3.28
CA TYR A 74 20.86 18.94 2.04
C TYR A 74 21.80 19.20 0.85
N PRO A 75 21.83 18.32 -0.17
CA PRO A 75 21.06 17.08 -0.32
C PRO A 75 21.50 15.99 0.67
N ARG A 76 20.54 15.31 1.30
CA ARG A 76 20.81 14.15 2.18
C ARG A 76 21.11 12.86 1.41
N ILE A 77 20.70 12.81 0.14
CA ILE A 77 20.83 11.64 -0.73
C ILE A 77 21.60 12.06 -1.98
N THR A 78 22.62 11.28 -2.35
CA THR A 78 23.37 11.45 -3.60
C THR A 78 22.69 10.68 -4.73
N GLU A 79 22.83 11.16 -5.97
CA GLU A 79 22.27 10.51 -7.16
C GLU A 79 22.68 9.02 -7.29
N PRO A 80 23.95 8.62 -7.09
CA PRO A 80 24.33 7.21 -7.16
C PRO A 80 23.61 6.36 -6.11
N ARG A 81 23.47 6.88 -4.88
CA ARG A 81 22.78 6.19 -3.79
C ARG A 81 21.28 6.05 -4.09
N PHE A 82 20.66 7.12 -4.61
CA PHE A 82 19.26 7.07 -5.04
C PHE A 82 19.05 5.99 -6.11
N ARG A 83 19.92 5.94 -7.13
CA ARG A 83 19.80 4.94 -8.20
C ARG A 83 19.89 3.50 -7.68
N VAL A 84 20.82 3.22 -6.77
CA VAL A 84 20.94 1.88 -6.16
C VAL A 84 19.67 1.52 -5.41
N VAL A 85 19.18 2.40 -4.55
CA VAL A 85 17.97 2.16 -3.75
C VAL A 85 16.74 2.01 -4.65
N ALA A 86 16.53 2.93 -5.60
CA ALA A 86 15.40 2.88 -6.52
C ALA A 86 15.39 1.59 -7.36
N THR A 87 16.56 1.14 -7.83
CA THR A 87 16.69 -0.12 -8.57
C THR A 87 16.33 -1.31 -7.71
N GLN A 88 16.81 -1.35 -6.46
CA GLN A 88 16.49 -2.43 -5.53
C GLN A 88 15.00 -2.48 -5.21
N VAL A 89 14.37 -1.32 -5.01
CA VAL A 89 12.93 -1.21 -4.76
C VAL A 89 12.14 -1.73 -5.95
N LEU A 90 12.49 -1.34 -7.18
CA LEU A 90 11.83 -1.82 -8.39
C LEU A 90 11.99 -3.35 -8.53
N PHE A 91 13.17 -3.89 -8.23
CA PHE A 91 13.38 -5.34 -8.21
C PHE A 91 12.48 -6.02 -7.19
N ASN A 92 12.43 -5.52 -5.96
CA ASN A 92 11.57 -6.08 -4.90
C ASN A 92 10.09 -6.01 -5.29
N GLN A 93 9.63 -4.89 -5.85
CA GLN A 93 8.23 -4.71 -6.24
C GLN A 93 7.83 -5.57 -7.45
N THR A 94 8.74 -5.87 -8.37
CA THR A 94 8.42 -6.63 -9.58
C THR A 94 8.70 -8.12 -9.44
N VAL A 95 9.90 -8.47 -8.97
CA VAL A 95 10.36 -9.87 -8.91
C VAL A 95 9.89 -10.58 -7.64
N ILE A 96 9.70 -9.86 -6.53
CA ILE A 96 9.28 -10.46 -5.27
C ILE A 96 7.79 -10.24 -5.01
N ALA A 97 7.32 -9.00 -5.06
CA ALA A 97 5.95 -8.70 -4.66
C ALA A 97 4.91 -9.29 -5.63
N ILE A 98 5.13 -9.26 -6.95
CA ILE A 98 4.16 -9.80 -7.92
C ILE A 98 3.93 -11.31 -7.70
N PRO A 99 4.96 -12.18 -7.61
CA PRO A 99 4.75 -13.59 -7.29
C PRO A 99 4.07 -13.82 -5.94
N VAL A 100 4.43 -13.05 -4.91
CA VAL A 100 3.82 -13.16 -3.58
C VAL A 100 2.34 -12.80 -3.63
N ILE A 101 1.96 -11.69 -4.27
CA ILE A 101 0.56 -11.28 -4.41
C ILE A 101 -0.23 -12.34 -5.18
N TYR A 102 0.32 -12.86 -6.28
CA TYR A 102 -0.33 -13.91 -7.05
C TYR A 102 -0.47 -15.21 -6.25
N PHE A 103 0.54 -15.58 -5.48
CA PHE A 103 0.50 -16.73 -4.58
C PHE A 103 -0.58 -16.56 -3.50
N CYS A 104 -0.68 -15.40 -2.87
CA CYS A 104 -1.77 -15.09 -1.94
C CYS A 104 -3.15 -15.16 -2.60
N TYR A 105 -3.28 -14.69 -3.85
CA TYR A 105 -4.51 -14.86 -4.63
C TYR A 105 -4.84 -16.34 -4.89
N ALA A 106 -3.85 -17.16 -5.28
CA ALA A 106 -4.03 -18.59 -5.46
C ALA A 106 -4.43 -19.30 -4.17
N LEU A 107 -3.79 -18.96 -3.03
CA LEU A 107 -4.16 -19.49 -1.72
C LEU A 107 -5.59 -19.12 -1.32
N ARG A 108 -6.00 -17.85 -1.51
CA ARG A 108 -7.38 -17.44 -1.22
C ARG A 108 -8.39 -18.22 -2.07
N ASN A 109 -8.08 -18.44 -3.35
CA ASN A 109 -8.91 -19.28 -4.22
C ASN A 109 -8.98 -20.73 -3.75
N TYR A 110 -7.89 -21.27 -3.21
CA TYR A 110 -7.82 -22.64 -2.70
C TYR A 110 -8.65 -22.83 -1.41
N TYR A 111 -8.54 -21.90 -0.46
CA TYR A 111 -9.33 -21.95 0.79
C TYR A 111 -10.79 -21.55 0.61
N GLY A 112 -11.12 -20.89 -0.50
CA GLY A 112 -12.45 -20.35 -0.77
C GLY A 112 -12.64 -18.99 -0.09
N TYR A 113 -13.21 -18.04 -0.83
CA TYR A 113 -13.63 -16.75 -0.31
C TYR A 113 -14.87 -16.27 -1.08
N ASP A 114 -15.59 -15.31 -0.51
CA ASP A 114 -16.71 -14.69 -1.19
C ASP A 114 -16.20 -13.83 -2.36
N ARG A 115 -16.47 -14.29 -3.58
CA ARG A 115 -16.20 -13.55 -4.83
C ARG A 115 -17.34 -12.58 -5.18
N GLY A 116 -18.22 -12.31 -4.22
CA GLY A 116 -19.45 -11.59 -4.41
C GLY A 116 -19.26 -10.16 -4.92
N MET A 117 -20.26 -9.69 -5.66
CA MET A 117 -20.40 -8.28 -6.07
C MET A 117 -20.68 -7.33 -4.89
N LYS A 118 -20.62 -7.80 -3.64
CA LYS A 118 -20.86 -7.01 -2.44
C LYS A 118 -19.66 -7.07 -1.52
N LEU A 119 -19.32 -5.92 -0.95
CA LEU A 119 -18.27 -5.81 0.06
C LEU A 119 -18.76 -6.37 1.41
N PRO A 120 -17.84 -6.79 2.29
CA PRO A 120 -18.18 -7.09 3.68
C PRO A 120 -18.79 -5.85 4.35
N LYS A 121 -19.65 -6.07 5.35
CA LYS A 121 -20.24 -4.95 6.10
C LYS A 121 -19.14 -4.02 6.65
N PRO A 122 -19.36 -2.70 6.71
CA PRO A 122 -18.32 -1.74 7.09
C PRO A 122 -17.61 -2.05 8.42
N HIS A 123 -18.36 -2.49 9.43
CA HIS A 123 -17.78 -2.82 10.74
C HIS A 123 -16.90 -4.07 10.70
N ILE A 124 -17.23 -5.05 9.84
CA ILE A 124 -16.38 -6.24 9.62
C ILE A 124 -15.10 -5.83 8.91
N PHE A 125 -15.20 -4.94 7.91
CA PHE A 125 -14.03 -4.38 7.25
C PHE A 125 -13.10 -3.65 8.24
N VAL A 126 -13.66 -2.76 9.08
CA VAL A 126 -12.90 -2.06 10.12
C VAL A 126 -12.24 -3.03 11.09
N PHE A 127 -12.97 -4.04 11.55
CA PHE A 127 -12.41 -5.08 12.42
C PHE A 127 -11.23 -5.82 11.77
N ASN A 128 -11.36 -6.21 10.49
CA ASN A 128 -10.28 -6.87 9.75
C ASN A 128 -9.04 -5.98 9.61
N ILE A 129 -9.21 -4.67 9.37
CA ILE A 129 -8.09 -3.71 9.31
C ILE A 129 -7.40 -3.60 10.68
N ILE A 130 -8.16 -3.49 11.76
CA ILE A 130 -7.59 -3.43 13.12
C ILE A 130 -6.81 -4.71 13.41
N ALA A 131 -7.39 -5.88 13.13
CA ALA A 131 -6.73 -7.17 13.33
C ALA A 131 -5.44 -7.28 12.49
N GLN A 132 -5.47 -6.81 11.24
CA GLN A 132 -4.30 -6.78 10.37
C GLN A 132 -3.18 -5.89 10.92
N ILE A 133 -3.50 -4.67 11.38
CA ILE A 133 -2.52 -3.76 11.98
C ILE A 133 -1.88 -4.40 13.22
N LEU A 134 -2.69 -4.99 14.11
CA LEU A 134 -2.17 -5.65 15.31
C LEU A 134 -1.27 -6.85 14.96
N ALA A 135 -1.63 -7.64 13.94
CA ALA A 135 -0.80 -8.74 13.48
C ALA A 135 0.54 -8.23 12.90
N GLU A 136 0.49 -7.16 12.10
CA GLU A 136 1.68 -6.52 11.54
C GLU A 136 2.64 -6.03 12.63
N GLU A 137 2.12 -5.37 13.67
CA GLU A 137 2.93 -4.94 14.83
C GLU A 137 3.64 -6.12 15.51
N VAL A 138 2.95 -7.25 15.69
CA VAL A 138 3.55 -8.47 16.26
C VAL A 138 4.65 -9.03 15.37
N PHE A 139 4.37 -9.18 14.06
CA PHE A 139 5.39 -9.69 13.12
C PHE A 139 6.58 -8.75 13.01
N PHE A 140 6.34 -7.43 13.04
CA PHE A 140 7.38 -6.42 13.00
C PHE A 140 8.29 -6.52 14.23
N TYR A 141 7.71 -6.62 15.43
CA TYR A 141 8.46 -6.76 16.68
C TYR A 141 9.41 -7.97 16.66
N TYR A 142 8.90 -9.14 16.25
CA TYR A 142 9.71 -10.36 16.23
C TYR A 142 10.67 -10.45 15.05
N SER A 143 10.42 -9.75 13.95
CA SER A 143 11.35 -9.70 12.81
C SER A 143 12.53 -8.74 13.05
N HIS A 144 12.39 -7.80 13.99
CA HIS A 144 13.44 -6.84 14.35
C HIS A 144 14.28 -7.24 15.56
N ARG A 145 13.78 -8.17 16.39
CA ARG A 145 14.53 -8.72 17.53
C ARG A 145 15.59 -9.70 17.08
#